data_AF-A0A015SUG7-F1
#
_entry.id   AF-A0A015SUG7-F1
#
_cell.length_a   1.000
_cell.length_b   1.000
_cell.length_c   1.000
_cell.angle_alpha   90.00
_cell.angle_beta   90.00
_cell.angle_gamma   90.00
#
_symmetry.space_group_name_H-M   'P 1'
#
loop_
_entity.id
_entity.type
_entity.pdbx_description
1 polymer ?
#
loop_
_entity_poly.entity_id
_entity_poly.type
_entity_poly.pdbx_seq_one_letter_code
_entity_poly.pdbx_strand_id
1 'polypeptide(L)'
;MGIRLKDLSKLGYRDNVARSLAVALVGKYCKHETKEQILAALGDILKNPEVYKNSEIWSKLAEHLSPVFIEKRLTPYDLLDEPLGYKTYGSKYIETLAKQQMNLAMRLPITLAGALMPDAHAGYGLPIGGVLATDHAVIPYAVGVDIGCRMNLTLFDAGEDFLKRYSHHIKEALKEFTHFGMDGGLPFAQEHEVLDREEFRMTELLRGLHGKAVRQLGSSGGGNHFVEFGKMSLQAGNVLGVPEGNYVALLSHSGSRGLGAAIAKHYSMLARDLCRLPREAQHFAWLGLDTEEGQEYWLSMNLAGDYARACHERIHLNLSKALGLKPLANVNNHHNFAWKEEIAPGQTAIVHRKGATPAQKGQPGLIPGSMATPGYLVCGKGISEALCSASHGAGRAMSRQKAKDNFTRSALRKYLSQAGVTLIGGSVEEMPLAYKDIDRVMKTQEELVEVQGTFMPCIVRMNKE
;
A
#
# COMPACT_ATOMS: atom_id res chain seq x y z
N MET A 1 40.10 -20.22 14.40
CA MET A 1 41.16 -19.85 13.44
C MET A 1 40.52 -18.93 12.43
N GLY A 2 40.94 -17.67 12.33
CA GLY A 2 40.24 -16.68 11.50
C GLY A 2 41.22 -15.75 10.80
N ILE A 3 40.88 -15.32 9.60
CA ILE A 3 41.62 -14.31 8.86
C ILE A 3 41.35 -12.93 9.49
N ARG A 4 42.41 -12.13 9.72
CA ARG A 4 42.26 -10.78 10.27
C ARG A 4 42.25 -9.76 9.13
N LEU A 5 41.65 -8.59 9.37
CA LEU A 5 41.64 -7.48 8.41
C LEU A 5 43.05 -7.08 7.95
N LYS A 6 44.05 -7.15 8.85
CA LYS A 6 45.46 -6.90 8.51
C LYS A 6 46.02 -7.91 7.51
N ASP A 7 45.57 -9.16 7.56
CA ASP A 7 46.02 -10.21 6.65
C ASP A 7 45.43 -9.96 5.24
N LEU A 8 44.16 -9.54 5.15
CA LEU A 8 43.50 -9.13 3.90
C LEU A 8 44.14 -7.88 3.27
N SER A 9 44.52 -6.89 4.08
CA SER A 9 45.22 -5.70 3.58
C SER A 9 46.59 -6.05 2.99
N LYS A 10 47.30 -7.03 3.57
CA LYS A 10 48.56 -7.54 3.00
C LYS A 10 48.36 -8.27 1.67
N LEU A 11 47.24 -8.98 1.50
CA LEU A 11 46.88 -9.62 0.24
C LEU A 11 46.48 -8.65 -0.87
N GLY A 12 46.16 -7.39 -0.54
CA GLY A 12 45.78 -6.37 -1.51
C GLY A 12 44.30 -5.99 -1.51
N TYR A 13 43.51 -6.53 -0.57
CA TYR A 13 42.11 -6.11 -0.39
C TYR A 13 42.05 -4.70 0.23
N ARG A 14 41.75 -3.71 -0.61
CA ARG A 14 41.66 -2.29 -0.22
C ARG A 14 40.24 -1.80 0.00
N ASP A 15 39.25 -2.49 -0.55
CA ASP A 15 37.84 -2.17 -0.33
C ASP A 15 37.32 -2.74 1.00
N ASN A 16 36.48 -1.97 1.70
CA ASN A 16 35.93 -2.36 3.00
C ASN A 16 34.82 -3.40 2.87
N VAL A 17 34.04 -3.34 1.78
CA VAL A 17 32.95 -4.31 1.52
C VAL A 17 33.56 -5.67 1.19
N ALA A 18 34.54 -5.72 0.28
CA ALA A 18 35.28 -6.93 -0.07
C ALA A 18 35.94 -7.57 1.16
N ARG A 19 36.54 -6.76 2.05
CA ARG A 19 37.12 -7.25 3.30
C ARG A 19 36.08 -7.87 4.23
N SER A 20 34.93 -7.22 4.37
CA SER A 20 33.83 -7.72 5.21
C SER A 20 33.25 -9.04 4.66
N LEU A 21 33.04 -9.10 3.33
CA LEU A 21 32.59 -10.31 2.63
C LEU A 21 33.57 -11.47 2.81
N ALA A 22 34.88 -11.23 2.61
CA ALA A 22 35.90 -12.27 2.79
C ALA A 22 35.91 -12.83 4.21
N VAL A 23 35.85 -11.97 5.24
CA VAL A 23 35.78 -12.42 6.64
C VAL A 23 34.52 -13.25 6.91
N ALA A 24 33.37 -12.80 6.41
CA ALA A 24 32.09 -13.48 6.61
C ALA A 24 32.07 -14.87 5.93
N LEU A 25 32.54 -14.96 4.68
CA LEU A 25 32.57 -16.21 3.92
C LEU A 25 33.54 -17.23 4.54
N VAL A 26 34.75 -16.78 4.92
CA VAL A 26 35.73 -17.63 5.62
C VAL A 26 35.14 -18.16 6.93
N GLY A 27 34.52 -17.29 7.73
CA GLY A 27 33.91 -17.69 9.01
C GLY A 27 32.76 -18.69 8.84
N LYS A 28 32.03 -18.61 7.71
CA LYS A 28 30.89 -19.48 7.43
C LYS A 28 31.29 -20.83 6.86
N TYR A 29 32.20 -20.85 5.88
CA TYR A 29 32.47 -22.03 5.04
C TYR A 29 33.86 -22.65 5.22
N CYS A 30 34.87 -21.90 5.68
CA CYS A 30 36.27 -22.36 5.72
C CYS A 30 36.72 -22.81 7.12
N LYS A 31 35.82 -23.40 7.92
CA LYS A 31 36.10 -23.73 9.33
C LYS A 31 37.19 -24.80 9.55
N HIS A 32 37.43 -25.63 8.53
CA HIS A 32 38.36 -26.75 8.56
C HIS A 32 39.63 -26.52 7.73
N GLU A 33 39.76 -25.35 7.09
CA GLU A 33 40.90 -25.01 6.24
C GLU A 33 42.01 -24.35 7.06
N THR A 34 43.27 -24.56 6.67
CA THR A 34 44.40 -23.86 7.30
C THR A 34 44.43 -22.40 6.88
N LYS A 35 45.10 -21.57 7.68
CA LYS A 35 45.24 -20.15 7.38
C LYS A 35 45.94 -19.93 6.03
N GLU A 36 46.93 -20.75 5.72
CA GLU A 36 47.69 -20.71 4.47
C GLU A 36 46.79 -21.02 3.27
N GLN A 37 45.91 -22.03 3.37
CA GLN A 37 44.95 -22.39 2.33
C GLN A 37 43.95 -21.25 2.07
N ILE A 38 43.41 -20.66 3.14
CA ILE A 38 42.47 -19.53 3.05
C ILE A 38 43.14 -18.32 2.38
N LEU A 39 44.38 -17.98 2.77
CA LEU A 39 45.11 -16.86 2.18
C LEU A 39 45.44 -17.09 0.71
N ALA A 40 45.77 -18.33 0.32
CA ALA A 40 46.00 -18.70 -1.06
C ALA A 40 44.73 -18.54 -1.91
N ALA A 41 43.60 -19.06 -1.44
CA ALA A 41 42.30 -18.93 -2.13
C ALA A 41 41.88 -17.47 -2.31
N LEU A 42 41.96 -16.65 -1.26
CA LEU A 42 41.64 -15.22 -1.33
C LEU A 42 42.62 -14.46 -2.22
N GLY A 43 43.91 -14.83 -2.20
CA GLY A 43 44.90 -14.27 -3.10
C GLY A 43 44.59 -14.56 -4.58
N ASP A 44 44.05 -15.75 -4.88
CA ASP A 44 43.66 -16.12 -6.24
C ASP A 44 42.35 -15.45 -6.67
N ILE A 45 41.34 -15.40 -5.79
CA ILE A 45 40.07 -14.70 -6.06
C ILE A 45 40.31 -13.22 -6.35
N LEU A 46 41.25 -12.57 -5.64
CA LEU A 46 41.59 -11.16 -5.90
C LEU A 46 42.22 -10.95 -7.28
N LYS A 47 42.97 -11.93 -7.78
CA LYS A 47 43.64 -11.86 -9.09
C LYS A 47 42.73 -12.32 -10.24
N ASN A 48 41.92 -13.34 -9.98
CA ASN A 48 41.11 -14.06 -10.97
C ASN A 48 39.63 -14.15 -10.56
N PRO A 49 38.96 -13.02 -10.24
CA PRO A 49 37.60 -13.05 -9.70
C PRO A 49 36.58 -13.73 -10.65
N GLU A 50 36.76 -13.63 -11.96
CA GLU A 50 35.87 -14.25 -12.96
C GLU A 50 35.68 -15.76 -12.77
N VAL A 51 36.75 -16.49 -12.42
CA VAL A 51 36.72 -17.95 -12.24
C VAL A 51 35.79 -18.35 -11.10
N TYR A 52 35.62 -17.46 -10.12
CA TYR A 52 34.90 -17.73 -8.89
C TYR A 52 33.45 -17.24 -8.90
N LYS A 53 32.97 -16.63 -9.99
CA LYS A 53 31.58 -16.12 -10.08
C LYS A 53 30.52 -17.20 -9.86
N ASN A 54 30.78 -18.42 -10.31
CA ASN A 54 29.89 -19.56 -10.11
C ASN A 54 30.25 -20.42 -8.89
N SER A 55 31.15 -19.96 -8.03
CA SER A 55 31.55 -20.71 -6.83
C SER A 55 30.45 -20.69 -5.78
N GLU A 56 30.10 -21.86 -5.22
CA GLU A 56 29.15 -21.96 -4.11
C GLU A 56 29.57 -21.16 -2.87
N ILE A 57 30.88 -20.97 -2.69
CA ILE A 57 31.46 -20.29 -1.53
C ILE A 57 31.81 -18.84 -1.88
N TRP A 58 32.45 -18.61 -3.02
CA TRP A 58 33.14 -17.36 -3.32
C TRP A 58 32.42 -16.42 -4.30
N SER A 59 31.29 -16.84 -4.89
CA SER A 59 30.53 -16.07 -5.90
C SER A 59 30.31 -14.62 -5.50
N LYS A 60 29.82 -14.36 -4.28
CA LYS A 60 29.56 -13.00 -3.78
C LYS A 60 30.81 -12.13 -3.70
N LEU A 61 31.94 -12.70 -3.31
CA LEU A 61 33.21 -11.97 -3.24
C LEU A 61 33.76 -11.71 -4.64
N ALA A 62 33.66 -12.71 -5.52
CA ALA A 62 34.05 -12.64 -6.92
C ALA A 62 33.26 -11.60 -7.71
N GLU A 63 31.93 -11.58 -7.58
CA GLU A 63 31.04 -10.59 -8.20
C GLU A 63 31.34 -9.17 -7.72
N HIS A 64 31.64 -9.00 -6.43
CA HIS A 64 32.00 -7.68 -5.91
C HIS A 64 33.36 -7.18 -6.43
N LEU A 65 34.33 -8.08 -6.60
CA LEU A 65 35.67 -7.74 -7.09
C LEU A 65 35.72 -7.55 -8.61
N SER A 66 34.86 -8.25 -9.35
CA SER A 66 34.68 -8.07 -10.79
C SER A 66 33.20 -8.12 -11.13
N PRO A 67 32.49 -7.00 -11.00
CA PRO A 67 31.07 -6.95 -11.32
C PRO A 67 30.85 -7.25 -12.80
N VAL A 68 29.92 -8.16 -13.09
CA VAL A 68 29.38 -8.25 -14.45
C VAL A 68 28.56 -7.00 -14.68
N PHE A 69 29.07 -6.09 -15.52
CA PHE A 69 28.28 -4.99 -16.02
C PHE A 69 27.30 -5.57 -17.04
N ILE A 70 26.12 -5.98 -16.57
CA ILE A 70 24.97 -6.13 -17.46
C ILE A 70 24.62 -4.71 -17.89
N GLU A 71 24.87 -4.40 -19.16
CA GLU A 71 24.47 -3.13 -19.75
C GLU A 71 22.93 -3.07 -19.67
N LYS A 72 22.42 -2.41 -18.63
CA LYS A 72 20.98 -2.20 -18.46
C LYS A 72 20.53 -1.39 -19.67
N ARG A 73 19.79 -2.02 -20.58
CA ARG A 73 19.24 -1.37 -21.78
C ARG A 73 18.27 -0.29 -21.33
N LEU A 74 18.78 0.93 -21.25
CA LEU A 74 17.99 2.13 -21.03
C LEU A 74 17.11 2.34 -22.26
N THR A 75 15.80 2.31 -22.07
CA THR A 75 14.87 2.57 -23.16
C THR A 75 14.29 3.97 -23.01
N PRO A 76 14.63 4.92 -23.90
CA PRO A 76 13.99 6.23 -23.93
C PRO A 76 12.61 6.12 -24.57
N TYR A 77 11.64 6.85 -24.00
CA TYR A 77 10.29 6.95 -24.54
C TYR A 77 9.87 8.42 -24.59
N ASP A 78 9.28 8.81 -25.72
CA ASP A 78 8.61 10.09 -25.87
C ASP A 78 7.15 10.00 -25.43
N LEU A 79 6.60 11.16 -25.06
CA LEU A 79 5.17 11.30 -24.77
C LEU A 79 4.41 11.54 -26.07
N LEU A 80 3.14 11.10 -26.10
CA LEU A 80 2.20 11.51 -27.12
C LEU A 80 2.07 13.05 -27.11
N ASP A 81 1.88 13.65 -28.28
CA ASP A 81 1.70 15.10 -28.41
C ASP A 81 0.46 15.57 -27.63
N GLU A 82 -0.66 14.88 -27.81
CA GLU A 82 -1.93 15.14 -27.14
C GLU A 82 -2.32 14.00 -26.18
N PRO A 83 -2.96 14.31 -25.04
CA PRO A 83 -3.46 13.29 -24.12
C PRO A 83 -4.64 12.53 -24.74
N LEU A 84 -4.69 11.22 -24.50
CA LEU A 84 -5.88 10.42 -24.75
C LEU A 84 -7.08 10.93 -23.91
N GLY A 85 -8.28 10.79 -24.46
CA GLY A 85 -9.52 11.16 -23.77
C GLY A 85 -9.79 10.27 -22.55
N TYR A 86 -10.36 10.85 -21.50
CA TYR A 86 -10.78 10.12 -20.30
C TYR A 86 -11.98 10.79 -19.64
N LYS A 87 -12.79 9.98 -18.92
CA LYS A 87 -13.94 10.49 -18.19
C LYS A 87 -13.51 11.04 -16.83
N THR A 88 -13.99 12.24 -16.49
CA THR A 88 -13.81 12.84 -15.16
C THR A 88 -15.16 12.97 -14.46
N TYR A 89 -15.26 12.41 -13.27
CA TYR A 89 -16.44 12.48 -12.41
C TYR A 89 -16.26 13.61 -11.40
N GLY A 90 -17.24 14.50 -11.26
CA GLY A 90 -17.13 15.64 -10.34
C GLY A 90 -16.08 16.70 -10.71
N SER A 91 -15.77 16.89 -12.00
CA SER A 91 -14.70 17.78 -12.52
C SER A 91 -14.64 19.17 -11.87
N LYS A 92 -15.78 19.78 -11.53
CA LYS A 92 -15.85 21.11 -10.87
C LYS A 92 -15.16 21.15 -9.50
N TYR A 93 -14.96 20.01 -8.85
CA TYR A 93 -14.42 19.89 -7.50
C TYR A 93 -13.01 19.29 -7.45
N ILE A 94 -12.39 19.08 -8.62
CA ILE A 94 -11.04 18.55 -8.75
C ILE A 94 -10.09 19.68 -9.11
N GLU A 95 -8.98 19.77 -8.36
CA GLU A 95 -7.96 20.79 -8.55
C GLU A 95 -7.21 20.64 -9.88
N THR A 96 -6.71 21.76 -10.41
CA THR A 96 -6.01 21.80 -11.69
C THR A 96 -4.79 20.88 -11.73
N LEU A 97 -4.02 20.82 -10.64
CA LEU A 97 -2.81 19.99 -10.58
C LEU A 97 -3.14 18.49 -10.72
N ALA A 98 -4.21 18.01 -10.10
CA ALA A 98 -4.63 16.62 -10.25
C ALA A 98 -5.05 16.30 -11.69
N LYS A 99 -5.74 17.22 -12.37
CA LYS A 99 -6.08 17.09 -13.80
C LYS A 99 -4.85 17.10 -14.69
N GLN A 100 -3.87 17.95 -14.39
CA GLN A 100 -2.58 17.99 -15.12
C GLN A 100 -1.81 16.67 -14.96
N GLN A 101 -1.79 16.09 -13.76
CA GLN A 101 -1.18 14.78 -13.52
C GLN A 101 -1.89 13.68 -14.31
N MET A 102 -3.23 13.70 -14.36
CA MET A 102 -4.00 12.76 -15.17
C MET A 102 -3.73 12.95 -16.66
N ASN A 103 -3.74 14.19 -17.17
CA ASN A 103 -3.41 14.49 -18.57
C ASN A 103 -2.01 13.97 -18.94
N LEU A 104 -1.03 14.09 -18.04
CA LEU A 104 0.31 13.56 -18.28
C LEU A 104 0.33 12.03 -18.36
N ALA A 105 -0.43 11.35 -17.50
CA ALA A 105 -0.61 9.90 -17.57
C ALA A 105 -1.24 9.46 -18.90
N MET A 106 -2.19 10.24 -19.42
CA MET A 106 -2.86 9.98 -20.70
C MET A 106 -1.99 10.26 -21.93
N ARG A 107 -0.77 10.80 -21.75
CA ARG A 107 0.21 10.99 -22.83
C ARG A 107 1.28 9.89 -22.88
N LEU A 108 1.24 8.92 -21.96
CA LEU A 108 2.20 7.82 -22.01
C LEU A 108 1.90 6.91 -23.22
N PRO A 109 2.92 6.44 -23.94
CA PRO A 109 2.71 5.59 -25.13
C PRO A 109 2.08 4.23 -24.80
N ILE A 110 2.16 3.80 -23.53
CA ILE A 110 1.57 2.56 -23.04
C ILE A 110 0.14 2.72 -22.51
N THR A 111 -0.42 3.93 -22.47
CA THR A 111 -1.76 4.15 -21.90
C THR A 111 -2.83 3.70 -22.89
N LEU A 112 -3.79 2.91 -22.40
CA LEU A 112 -4.94 2.43 -23.15
C LEU A 112 -6.22 3.20 -22.82
N ALA A 113 -6.45 3.47 -21.54
CA ALA A 113 -7.64 4.17 -21.06
C ALA A 113 -7.40 4.78 -19.67
N GLY A 114 -8.28 5.67 -19.24
CA GLY A 114 -8.23 6.25 -17.90
C GLY A 114 -9.55 6.83 -17.45
N ALA A 115 -9.63 7.07 -16.14
CA ALA A 115 -10.75 7.76 -15.50
C ALA A 115 -10.26 8.53 -14.27
N LEU A 116 -10.97 9.61 -13.91
CA LEU A 116 -10.65 10.44 -12.75
C LEU A 116 -11.86 10.55 -11.82
N MET A 117 -11.73 10.07 -10.59
CA MET A 117 -12.78 9.99 -9.59
C MET A 117 -13.02 11.34 -8.89
N PRO A 118 -14.19 11.58 -8.26
CA PRO A 118 -14.53 12.90 -7.70
C PRO A 118 -13.71 13.32 -6.47
N ASP A 119 -13.16 12.35 -5.75
CA ASP A 119 -12.25 12.54 -4.62
C ASP A 119 -10.84 12.94 -5.06
N ALA A 120 -10.58 13.05 -6.37
CA ALA A 120 -9.24 13.22 -6.90
C ALA A 120 -8.51 14.49 -6.43
N HIS A 121 -7.24 14.31 -6.09
CA HIS A 121 -6.33 15.36 -5.64
C HIS A 121 -4.88 14.98 -5.97
N ALA A 122 -4.00 15.97 -5.92
CA ALA A 122 -2.62 15.84 -6.36
C ALA A 122 -1.87 14.81 -5.51
N GLY A 123 -1.12 13.96 -6.20
CA GLY A 123 -0.24 12.95 -5.60
C GLY A 123 1.14 12.97 -6.25
N TYR A 124 1.83 11.82 -6.24
CA TYR A 124 3.09 11.59 -6.96
C TYR A 124 2.84 10.71 -8.18
N GLY A 125 3.11 11.18 -9.41
CA GLY A 125 2.72 10.45 -10.62
C GLY A 125 1.22 10.51 -10.83
N LEU A 126 0.54 9.35 -10.90
CA LEU A 126 -0.92 9.29 -10.99
C LEU A 126 -1.55 10.04 -9.80
N PRO A 127 -2.55 10.92 -10.01
CA PRO A 127 -3.23 11.60 -8.92
C PRO A 127 -3.94 10.56 -8.04
N ILE A 128 -4.14 10.90 -6.77
CA ILE A 128 -5.06 10.13 -5.92
C ILE A 128 -6.46 10.36 -6.49
N GLY A 129 -7.29 9.32 -6.59
CA GLY A 129 -8.53 9.30 -7.37
C GLY A 129 -8.34 8.96 -8.85
N GLY A 130 -7.12 8.68 -9.30
CA GLY A 130 -6.81 8.31 -10.68
C GLY A 130 -6.95 6.81 -10.94
N VAL A 131 -7.47 6.46 -12.12
CA VAL A 131 -7.51 5.11 -12.67
C VAL A 131 -6.87 5.12 -14.04
N LEU A 132 -5.90 4.22 -14.28
CA LEU A 132 -5.11 4.18 -15.51
C LEU A 132 -4.94 2.74 -15.99
N ALA A 133 -5.43 2.44 -17.19
CA ALA A 133 -5.20 1.17 -17.86
C ALA A 133 -4.00 1.30 -18.80
N THR A 134 -3.04 0.39 -18.68
CA THR A 134 -1.84 0.35 -19.51
C THR A 134 -1.69 -0.99 -20.22
N ASP A 135 -1.00 -0.97 -21.35
CA ASP A 135 -0.67 -2.15 -22.14
C ASP A 135 0.55 -2.87 -21.56
N HIS A 136 0.35 -4.10 -21.08
CA HIS A 136 1.39 -5.02 -20.59
C HIS A 136 2.47 -4.45 -19.64
N ALA A 137 2.22 -3.31 -19.00
CA ALA A 137 3.20 -2.58 -18.19
C ALA A 137 2.60 -2.14 -16.86
N VAL A 138 3.42 -2.11 -15.82
CA VAL A 138 3.03 -1.67 -14.48
C VAL A 138 3.86 -0.46 -14.05
N ILE A 139 3.21 0.56 -13.51
CA ILE A 139 3.80 1.81 -13.04
C ILE A 139 3.77 1.81 -11.50
N PRO A 140 4.91 1.59 -10.81
CA PRO A 140 4.93 1.47 -9.35
C PRO A 140 4.34 2.68 -8.60
N TYR A 141 4.61 3.90 -9.07
CA TYR A 141 4.04 5.12 -8.47
C TYR A 141 2.54 5.31 -8.74
N ALA A 142 2.01 4.69 -9.80
CA ALA A 142 0.57 4.66 -10.09
C ALA A 142 -0.17 3.63 -9.24
N VAL A 143 0.52 2.63 -8.68
CA VAL A 143 0.00 1.79 -7.59
C VAL A 143 -0.02 2.58 -6.28
N GLY A 144 1.08 3.30 -5.99
CA GLY A 144 1.25 4.10 -4.79
C GLY A 144 2.24 3.49 -3.79
N VAL A 145 2.64 4.30 -2.82
CA VAL A 145 3.69 3.92 -1.84
C VAL A 145 3.19 2.98 -0.75
N ASP A 146 1.89 2.99 -0.47
CA ASP A 146 1.25 2.05 0.43
C ASP A 146 0.45 1.03 -0.38
N ILE A 147 1.17 0.05 -0.91
CA ILE A 147 0.64 -1.00 -1.78
C ILE A 147 -0.43 -1.78 -1.01
N GLY A 148 -1.57 -2.03 -1.63
CA GLY A 148 -2.64 -2.82 -1.02
C GLY A 148 -3.36 -2.11 0.13
N CYS A 149 -3.16 -0.79 0.29
CA CYS A 149 -3.96 0.02 1.20
C CYS A 149 -5.44 -0.18 0.89
N ARG A 150 -6.22 -0.42 1.94
CA ARG A 150 -7.60 -0.90 1.85
C ARG A 150 -8.44 -0.49 3.04
N MET A 151 -9.75 -0.54 2.80
CA MET A 151 -10.75 -0.53 3.85
C MET A 151 -11.17 -1.96 4.18
N ASN A 152 -11.44 -2.24 5.44
CA ASN A 152 -12.06 -3.48 5.89
C ASN A 152 -13.14 -3.19 6.92
N LEU A 153 -14.39 -3.51 6.62
CA LEU A 153 -15.53 -3.36 7.52
C LEU A 153 -16.05 -4.73 7.93
N THR A 154 -16.22 -4.93 9.24
CA THR A 154 -16.91 -6.11 9.79
C THR A 154 -18.13 -5.66 10.55
N LEU A 155 -19.27 -6.22 10.17
CA LEU A 155 -20.54 -6.08 10.87
C LEU A 155 -20.63 -7.13 11.97
N PHE A 156 -21.19 -6.78 13.13
CA PHE A 156 -21.36 -7.71 14.24
C PHE A 156 -22.82 -7.97 14.57
N ASP A 157 -23.08 -9.13 15.16
CA ASP A 157 -24.36 -9.54 15.73
C ASP A 157 -24.59 -8.82 17.07
N ALA A 158 -24.67 -7.49 17.00
CA ALA A 158 -24.86 -6.61 18.14
C ALA A 158 -25.56 -5.31 17.71
N GLY A 159 -26.59 -4.91 18.45
CA GLY A 159 -27.30 -3.65 18.24
C GLY A 159 -26.46 -2.44 18.64
N GLU A 160 -26.80 -1.26 18.11
CA GLU A 160 -26.02 -0.03 18.26
C GLU A 160 -25.79 0.46 19.70
N ASP A 161 -26.65 0.06 20.64
CA ASP A 161 -26.50 0.36 22.07
C ASP A 161 -25.23 -0.25 22.69
N PHE A 162 -24.65 -1.28 22.05
CA PHE A 162 -23.39 -1.86 22.47
C PHE A 162 -22.27 -0.80 22.53
N LEU A 163 -22.24 0.16 21.61
CA LEU A 163 -21.22 1.23 21.58
C LEU A 163 -21.26 2.10 22.84
N LYS A 164 -22.46 2.41 23.33
CA LYS A 164 -22.66 3.21 24.55
C LYS A 164 -22.36 2.37 25.79
N ARG A 165 -22.94 1.16 25.87
CA ARG A 165 -22.84 0.27 27.03
C ARG A 165 -21.41 -0.20 27.28
N TYR A 166 -20.65 -0.48 26.22
CA TYR A 166 -19.29 -1.03 26.30
C TYR A 166 -18.22 -0.04 25.84
N SER A 167 -18.51 1.27 25.82
CA SER A 167 -17.59 2.32 25.37
C SER A 167 -16.20 2.21 26.01
N HIS A 168 -16.11 1.95 27.32
CA HIS A 168 -14.84 1.81 28.01
C HIS A 168 -14.03 0.62 27.51
N HIS A 169 -14.63 -0.57 27.46
CA HIS A 169 -14.02 -1.80 26.96
C HIS A 169 -13.56 -1.65 25.51
N ILE A 170 -14.34 -0.99 24.64
CA ILE A 170 -13.93 -0.71 23.25
C ILE A 170 -12.66 0.15 23.22
N LYS A 171 -12.59 1.21 24.05
CA LYS A 171 -11.40 2.09 24.11
C LYS A 171 -10.17 1.34 24.61
N GLU A 172 -10.32 0.43 25.56
CA GLU A 172 -9.23 -0.43 26.06
C GLU A 172 -8.81 -1.46 25.02
N ALA A 173 -9.76 -2.16 24.40
CA ALA A 173 -9.48 -3.12 23.34
C ALA A 173 -8.75 -2.48 22.16
N LEU A 174 -9.18 -1.29 21.71
CA LEU A 174 -8.47 -0.52 20.70
C LEU A 174 -7.04 -0.19 21.16
N LYS A 175 -6.81 0.09 22.45
CA LYS A 175 -5.46 0.39 22.96
C LYS A 175 -4.53 -0.81 22.97
N GLU A 176 -5.04 -1.97 23.37
CA GLU A 176 -4.24 -3.17 23.63
C GLU A 176 -4.05 -4.05 22.40
N PHE A 177 -5.07 -4.12 21.53
CA PHE A 177 -5.11 -5.04 20.40
C PHE A 177 -4.88 -4.37 19.04
N THR A 178 -4.51 -3.08 19.03
CA THR A 178 -4.06 -2.39 17.81
C THR A 178 -2.76 -1.62 18.06
N HIS A 179 -1.90 -1.63 17.04
CA HIS A 179 -0.63 -0.91 17.04
C HIS A 179 -0.57 0.13 15.91
N PHE A 180 -0.13 1.34 16.24
CA PHE A 180 0.05 2.44 15.30
C PHE A 180 1.51 2.94 15.35
N GLY A 181 1.96 3.53 14.25
CA GLY A 181 3.33 4.00 14.05
C GLY A 181 4.11 3.19 13.00
N MET A 182 5.33 3.65 12.73
CA MET A 182 6.24 3.03 11.75
C MET A 182 7.10 1.92 12.34
N ASP A 183 7.33 1.97 13.65
CA ASP A 183 8.19 1.06 14.39
C ASP A 183 7.38 0.16 15.33
N GLY A 184 7.94 -1.00 15.67
CA GLY A 184 7.32 -1.96 16.56
C GLY A 184 6.18 -2.76 15.93
N GLY A 185 5.32 -3.27 16.80
CA GLY A 185 4.21 -4.17 16.50
C GLY A 185 3.38 -4.42 17.74
N LEU A 186 2.44 -5.36 17.64
CA LEU A 186 1.69 -5.81 18.81
C LEU A 186 2.63 -6.50 19.82
N PRO A 187 2.33 -6.43 21.14
CA PRO A 187 3.18 -7.03 22.17
C PRO A 187 3.07 -8.57 22.22
N PHE A 188 2.21 -9.16 21.39
CA PHE A 188 1.98 -10.59 21.29
C PHE A 188 2.10 -11.04 19.83
N ALA A 189 2.57 -12.28 19.64
CA ALA A 189 2.78 -12.84 18.32
C ALA A 189 1.46 -12.91 17.51
N GLN A 190 1.55 -12.61 16.22
CA GLN A 190 0.49 -12.86 15.25
C GLN A 190 0.91 -14.01 14.34
N GLU A 191 -0.07 -14.82 13.97
CA GLU A 191 0.09 -15.91 13.00
C GLU A 191 -0.90 -15.71 11.86
N HIS A 192 -0.41 -15.93 10.65
CA HIS A 192 -1.18 -15.90 9.41
C HIS A 192 -0.41 -16.60 8.30
N GLU A 193 -1.10 -17.40 7.47
CA GLU A 193 -0.52 -18.17 6.35
C GLU A 193 0.27 -17.32 5.35
N VAL A 194 -0.03 -16.03 5.28
CA VAL A 194 0.69 -15.09 4.40
C VAL A 194 2.19 -15.04 4.71
N LEU A 195 2.59 -15.28 5.97
CA LEU A 195 3.99 -15.27 6.37
C LEU A 195 4.76 -16.49 5.87
N ASP A 196 4.06 -17.54 5.44
CA ASP A 196 4.64 -18.79 4.94
C ASP A 196 4.76 -18.84 3.41
N ARG A 197 4.27 -17.78 2.74
CA ARG A 197 4.33 -17.61 1.28
C ARG A 197 5.76 -17.74 0.75
N GLU A 198 5.95 -18.59 -0.26
CA GLU A 198 7.26 -18.88 -0.85
C GLU A 198 7.90 -17.64 -1.49
N GLU A 199 7.09 -16.68 -1.92
CA GLU A 199 7.51 -15.39 -2.48
C GLU A 199 8.51 -14.66 -1.58
N PHE A 200 8.40 -14.79 -0.25
CA PHE A 200 9.36 -14.19 0.68
C PHE A 200 10.78 -14.73 0.50
N ARG A 201 10.96 -15.88 -0.15
CA ARG A 201 12.28 -16.51 -0.38
C ARG A 201 12.80 -16.27 -1.80
N MET A 202 11.93 -15.80 -2.72
CA MET A 202 12.23 -15.69 -4.15
C MET A 202 13.20 -14.56 -4.49
N THR A 203 13.13 -13.42 -3.79
CA THR A 203 14.05 -12.28 -4.01
C THR A 203 14.80 -11.89 -2.74
N GLU A 204 15.99 -11.29 -2.90
CA GLU A 204 16.77 -10.79 -1.75
C GLU A 204 16.01 -9.70 -0.97
N LEU A 205 15.30 -8.83 -1.70
CA LEU A 205 14.46 -7.79 -1.11
C LEU A 205 13.40 -8.39 -0.19
N LEU A 206 12.60 -9.34 -0.67
CA LEU A 206 11.50 -9.91 0.11
C LEU A 206 12.03 -10.74 1.29
N ARG A 207 13.15 -11.45 1.11
CA ARG A 207 13.81 -12.21 2.18
C ARG A 207 14.26 -11.29 3.32
N GLY A 208 14.83 -10.13 3.00
CA GLY A 208 15.20 -9.11 3.97
C GLY A 208 14.00 -8.46 4.67
N LEU A 209 12.83 -8.43 4.03
CA LEU A 209 11.62 -7.83 4.58
C LEU A 209 10.75 -8.79 5.40
N HIS A 210 10.93 -10.11 5.28
CA HIS A 210 10.12 -11.12 5.98
C HIS A 210 10.06 -10.90 7.49
N GLY A 211 11.21 -10.75 8.16
CA GLY A 211 11.24 -10.50 9.61
C GLY A 211 10.56 -9.19 10.02
N LYS A 212 10.52 -8.19 9.14
CA LYS A 212 9.76 -6.95 9.37
C LYS A 212 8.26 -7.19 9.21
N ALA A 213 7.85 -7.97 8.21
CA ALA A 213 6.45 -8.37 8.01
C ALA A 213 5.92 -9.16 9.23
N VAL A 214 6.70 -10.12 9.75
CA VAL A 214 6.34 -10.86 10.98
C VAL A 214 6.07 -9.90 12.15
N ARG A 215 6.96 -8.94 12.39
CA ARG A 215 6.82 -7.98 13.50
C ARG A 215 5.63 -7.01 13.33
N GLN A 216 5.28 -6.66 12.10
CA GLN A 216 4.27 -5.63 11.81
C GLN A 216 2.88 -6.22 11.53
N LEU A 217 2.72 -7.54 11.46
CA LEU A 217 1.46 -8.19 11.16
C LEU A 217 0.38 -7.76 12.18
N GLY A 218 -0.80 -7.38 11.68
CA GLY A 218 -1.91 -6.91 12.53
C GLY A 218 -1.75 -5.48 13.08
N SER A 219 -0.76 -4.71 12.61
CA SER A 219 -0.64 -3.28 12.93
C SER A 219 -1.33 -2.39 11.88
N SER A 220 -1.73 -1.17 12.27
CA SER A 220 -2.44 -0.23 11.39
C SER A 220 -1.55 0.87 10.84
N GLY A 221 -0.51 1.30 11.56
CA GLY A 221 0.46 2.26 11.04
C GLY A 221 0.25 3.73 11.32
N GLY A 222 0.61 4.58 10.36
CA GLY A 222 0.64 6.04 10.50
C GLY A 222 -0.13 6.76 9.39
N GLY A 223 -0.07 8.10 9.37
CA GLY A 223 -0.81 8.91 8.40
C GLY A 223 -2.32 8.85 8.62
N ASN A 224 -3.07 8.63 7.54
CA ASN A 224 -4.54 8.59 7.53
C ASN A 224 -5.11 7.21 7.91
N HIS A 225 -4.29 6.29 8.42
CA HIS A 225 -4.73 4.97 8.87
C HIS A 225 -5.49 5.08 10.19
N PHE A 226 -6.52 4.24 10.34
CA PHE A 226 -7.37 4.23 11.52
C PHE A 226 -7.99 2.86 11.78
N VAL A 227 -8.47 2.68 13.00
CA VAL A 227 -9.36 1.59 13.40
C VAL A 227 -10.46 2.21 14.23
N GLU A 228 -11.71 2.02 13.82
CA GLU A 228 -12.86 2.70 14.43
C GLU A 228 -14.08 1.80 14.58
N PHE A 229 -14.75 1.96 15.71
CA PHE A 229 -16.08 1.40 15.94
C PHE A 229 -17.13 2.47 15.66
N GLY A 230 -18.20 2.06 14.99
CA GLY A 230 -19.29 2.94 14.61
C GLY A 230 -20.60 2.19 14.40
N LYS A 231 -21.63 2.97 14.08
CA LYS A 231 -22.97 2.49 13.78
C LYS A 231 -23.09 2.24 12.29
N MET A 232 -23.57 1.07 11.88
CA MET A 232 -23.90 0.78 10.50
C MET A 232 -25.42 0.67 10.36
N SER A 233 -26.01 1.48 9.49
CA SER A 233 -27.41 1.36 9.08
C SER A 233 -27.44 0.72 7.69
N LEU A 234 -28.15 -0.40 7.55
CA LEU A 234 -28.27 -1.15 6.29
C LEU A 234 -29.67 -1.02 5.72
N GLN A 235 -29.76 -0.89 4.40
CA GLN A 235 -31.03 -0.92 3.66
C GLN A 235 -31.46 -2.37 3.37
N ALA A 236 -32.75 -2.57 3.09
CA ALA A 236 -33.26 -3.86 2.62
C ALA A 236 -32.60 -4.27 1.29
N GLY A 237 -32.27 -5.56 1.14
CA GLY A 237 -31.67 -6.09 -0.09
C GLY A 237 -30.22 -5.65 -0.35
N ASN A 238 -29.50 -5.18 0.68
CA ASN A 238 -28.10 -4.80 0.54
C ASN A 238 -27.20 -5.98 0.12
N VAL A 239 -26.05 -5.64 -0.47
CA VAL A 239 -25.05 -6.55 -1.04
C VAL A 239 -24.40 -7.49 -0.01
N LEU A 240 -24.53 -7.21 1.30
CA LEU A 240 -24.02 -8.10 2.35
C LEU A 240 -24.99 -9.24 2.67
N GLY A 241 -26.23 -9.20 2.17
CA GLY A 241 -27.26 -10.21 2.46
C GLY A 241 -27.73 -10.19 3.92
N VAL A 242 -27.45 -9.12 4.67
CA VAL A 242 -27.84 -8.96 6.07
C VAL A 242 -29.19 -8.23 6.13
N PRO A 243 -30.12 -8.57 7.05
CA PRO A 243 -31.38 -7.86 7.20
C PRO A 243 -31.20 -6.34 7.40
N GLU A 244 -32.18 -5.58 6.91
CA GLU A 244 -32.28 -4.14 7.19
C GLU A 244 -32.22 -3.87 8.70
N GLY A 245 -31.49 -2.84 9.12
CA GLY A 245 -31.38 -2.50 10.54
C GLY A 245 -30.11 -1.74 10.90
N ASN A 246 -29.93 -1.56 12.21
CA ASN A 246 -28.79 -0.85 12.79
C ASN A 246 -27.91 -1.81 13.59
N TYR A 247 -26.62 -1.80 13.28
CA TYR A 247 -25.63 -2.73 13.80
C TYR A 247 -24.40 -1.98 14.32
N VAL A 248 -23.63 -2.63 15.17
CA VAL A 248 -22.24 -2.23 15.41
C VAL A 248 -21.35 -2.76 14.29
N ALA A 249 -20.47 -1.90 13.80
CA ALA A 249 -19.43 -2.28 12.87
C ALA A 249 -18.05 -1.80 13.34
N LEU A 250 -17.03 -2.58 12.99
CA LEU A 250 -15.63 -2.23 13.05
C LEU A 250 -15.14 -1.92 11.65
N LEU A 251 -14.59 -0.72 11.46
CA LEU A 251 -13.92 -0.30 10.26
C LEU A 251 -12.44 -0.11 10.53
N SER A 252 -11.58 -0.66 9.67
CA SER A 252 -10.16 -0.32 9.67
C SER A 252 -9.68 0.11 8.29
N HIS A 253 -8.73 1.04 8.31
CA HIS A 253 -8.02 1.57 7.15
C HIS A 253 -6.52 1.41 7.38
N SER A 254 -5.88 0.61 6.55
CA SER A 254 -4.45 0.33 6.61
C SER A 254 -3.97 -0.26 5.30
N GLY A 255 -2.69 -0.60 5.23
CA GLY A 255 -2.06 -1.19 4.06
C GLY A 255 -0.97 -2.18 4.43
N SER A 256 -0.03 -2.38 3.52
CA SER A 256 1.03 -3.39 3.63
C SER A 256 2.21 -2.94 4.49
N ARG A 257 2.06 -1.84 5.24
CA ARG A 257 3.01 -1.37 6.25
C ARG A 257 4.40 -1.14 5.65
N GLY A 258 5.44 -1.42 6.43
CA GLY A 258 6.82 -1.25 5.98
C GLY A 258 7.24 -2.22 4.88
N LEU A 259 6.48 -3.29 4.62
CA LEU A 259 6.73 -4.22 3.51
C LEU A 259 6.45 -3.54 2.17
N GLY A 260 5.22 -3.07 1.95
CA GLY A 260 4.88 -2.40 0.68
C GLY A 260 5.61 -1.08 0.48
N ALA A 261 5.87 -0.31 1.55
CA ALA A 261 6.66 0.91 1.42
C ALA A 261 8.09 0.64 0.91
N ALA A 262 8.71 -0.46 1.34
CA ALA A 262 10.04 -0.86 0.87
C ALA A 262 10.00 -1.38 -0.58
N ILE A 263 8.99 -2.18 -0.93
CA ILE A 263 8.75 -2.68 -2.29
C ILE A 263 8.51 -1.50 -3.25
N ALA A 264 7.57 -0.61 -2.92
CA ALA A 264 7.26 0.56 -3.73
C ALA A 264 8.50 1.44 -3.94
N LYS A 265 9.28 1.70 -2.88
CA LYS A 265 10.52 2.49 -2.98
C LYS A 265 11.51 1.83 -3.94
N HIS A 266 11.79 0.53 -3.77
CA HIS A 266 12.75 -0.20 -4.60
C HIS A 266 12.36 -0.16 -6.09
N TYR A 267 11.16 -0.64 -6.42
CA TYR A 267 10.72 -0.78 -7.81
C TYR A 267 10.40 0.57 -8.48
N SER A 268 10.01 1.59 -7.73
CA SER A 268 9.87 2.95 -8.29
C SER A 268 11.21 3.56 -8.71
N MET A 269 12.30 3.27 -7.97
CA MET A 269 13.64 3.70 -8.39
C MET A 269 14.10 2.89 -9.60
N LEU A 270 13.91 1.57 -9.55
CA LEU A 270 14.28 0.68 -10.65
C LEU A 270 13.56 1.05 -11.97
N ALA A 271 12.26 1.32 -11.91
CA ALA A 271 11.49 1.77 -13.07
C ALA A 271 12.06 3.06 -13.68
N ARG A 272 12.43 4.04 -12.86
CA ARG A 272 13.02 5.32 -13.32
C ARG A 272 14.42 5.15 -13.91
N ASP A 273 15.16 4.15 -13.44
CA ASP A 273 16.50 3.85 -13.95
C ASP A 273 16.42 3.13 -15.31
N LEU A 274 15.42 2.29 -15.54
CA LEU A 274 15.26 1.50 -16.77
C LEU A 274 14.44 2.20 -17.87
N CYS A 275 13.36 2.88 -17.48
CA CYS A 275 12.43 3.57 -18.37
C CYS A 275 12.67 5.09 -18.31
N ARG A 276 13.32 5.64 -19.33
CA ARG A 276 13.65 7.07 -19.39
C ARG A 276 12.53 7.86 -20.06
N LEU A 277 11.85 8.67 -19.26
CA LEU A 277 10.82 9.60 -19.70
C LEU A 277 11.28 11.07 -19.58
N PRO A 278 10.59 12.02 -20.24
CA PRO A 278 10.75 13.45 -19.95
C PRO A 278 10.63 13.76 -18.46
N ARG A 279 11.29 14.82 -18.00
CA ARG A 279 11.47 15.14 -16.57
C ARG A 279 10.14 15.22 -15.82
N GLU A 280 9.13 15.82 -16.44
CA GLU A 280 7.78 15.96 -15.93
C GLU A 280 7.07 14.62 -15.73
N ALA A 281 7.37 13.61 -16.56
CA ALA A 281 6.73 12.30 -16.56
C ALA A 281 7.54 11.22 -15.82
N GLN A 282 8.64 11.58 -15.16
CA GLN A 282 9.52 10.64 -14.47
C GLN A 282 8.82 9.77 -13.41
N HIS A 283 7.76 10.28 -12.77
CA HIS A 283 6.96 9.50 -11.82
C HIS A 283 6.02 8.48 -12.49
N PHE A 284 5.98 8.42 -13.82
CA PHE A 284 5.22 7.46 -14.60
C PHE A 284 6.09 6.38 -15.25
N ALA A 285 7.38 6.32 -14.93
CA ALA A 285 8.25 5.25 -15.40
C ALA A 285 7.68 3.87 -15.01
N TRP A 286 7.72 2.93 -15.94
CA TRP A 286 7.09 1.62 -15.82
C TRP A 286 8.10 0.47 -15.89
N LEU A 287 7.61 -0.73 -15.58
CA LEU A 287 8.24 -2.01 -15.80
C LEU A 287 7.33 -2.85 -16.70
N GLY A 288 7.87 -3.42 -17.78
CA GLY A 288 7.12 -4.33 -18.66
C GLY A 288 6.92 -5.68 -17.98
N LEU A 289 5.73 -6.26 -18.06
CA LEU A 289 5.43 -7.57 -17.43
C LEU A 289 6.07 -8.76 -18.16
N ASP A 290 6.65 -8.51 -19.32
CA ASP A 290 7.50 -9.41 -20.09
C ASP A 290 8.98 -9.36 -19.66
N THR A 291 9.36 -8.45 -18.75
CA THR A 291 10.72 -8.37 -18.19
C THR A 291 10.81 -9.00 -16.81
N GLU A 292 12.02 -9.41 -16.40
CA GLU A 292 12.28 -9.97 -15.07
C GLU A 292 11.87 -8.98 -13.97
N GLU A 293 12.27 -7.72 -14.08
CA GLU A 293 11.96 -6.68 -13.08
C GLU A 293 10.46 -6.42 -12.94
N GLY A 294 9.72 -6.45 -14.06
CA GLY A 294 8.27 -6.30 -14.02
C GLY A 294 7.58 -7.50 -13.39
N GLN A 295 8.03 -8.72 -13.68
CA GLN A 295 7.52 -9.94 -13.04
C GLN A 295 7.82 -9.96 -11.54
N GLU A 296 9.04 -9.60 -11.13
CA GLU A 296 9.39 -9.50 -9.72
C GLU A 296 8.58 -8.44 -8.98
N TYR A 297 8.37 -7.27 -9.59
CA TYR A 297 7.53 -6.23 -8.99
C TYR A 297 6.08 -6.71 -8.88
N TRP A 298 5.54 -7.33 -9.93
CA TRP A 298 4.18 -7.85 -9.93
C TRP A 298 3.97 -8.87 -8.80
N LEU A 299 4.90 -9.79 -8.64
CA LEU A 299 4.91 -10.77 -7.53
C LEU A 299 4.99 -10.08 -6.17
N SER A 300 5.93 -9.15 -6.00
CA SER A 300 6.12 -8.39 -4.75
C SER A 300 4.89 -7.56 -4.39
N MET A 301 4.26 -6.92 -5.38
CA MET A 301 3.04 -6.14 -5.21
C MET A 301 1.89 -7.02 -4.75
N ASN A 302 1.70 -8.20 -5.36
CA ASN A 302 0.67 -9.15 -4.95
C ASN A 302 0.86 -9.67 -3.53
N LEU A 303 2.10 -10.05 -3.17
CA LEU A 303 2.43 -10.43 -1.79
C LEU A 303 2.13 -9.30 -0.79
N ALA A 304 2.48 -8.05 -1.13
CA ALA A 304 2.17 -6.90 -0.28
C ALA A 304 0.65 -6.68 -0.15
N GLY A 305 -0.09 -6.87 -1.24
CA GLY A 305 -1.55 -6.90 -1.24
C GLY A 305 -2.11 -7.90 -0.23
N ASP A 306 -1.75 -9.17 -0.36
CA ASP A 306 -2.20 -10.23 0.55
C ASP A 306 -1.78 -9.97 2.00
N TYR A 307 -0.57 -9.46 2.21
CA TYR A 307 -0.10 -9.09 3.55
C TYR A 307 -0.93 -7.95 4.17
N ALA A 308 -1.34 -6.96 3.37
CA ALA A 308 -2.26 -5.93 3.85
C ALA A 308 -3.59 -6.55 4.30
N ARG A 309 -4.16 -7.48 3.52
CA ARG A 309 -5.39 -8.20 3.89
C ARG A 309 -5.24 -8.92 5.23
N ALA A 310 -4.15 -9.67 5.39
CA ALA A 310 -3.82 -10.39 6.61
C ALA A 310 -3.72 -9.46 7.84
N CYS A 311 -3.14 -8.26 7.69
CA CYS A 311 -3.12 -7.27 8.77
C CYS A 311 -4.53 -6.89 9.22
N HIS A 312 -5.45 -6.63 8.28
CA HIS A 312 -6.84 -6.31 8.60
C HIS A 312 -7.58 -7.49 9.25
N GLU A 313 -7.40 -8.70 8.74
CA GLU A 313 -7.98 -9.92 9.32
C GLU A 313 -7.52 -10.11 10.77
N ARG A 314 -6.23 -9.88 11.06
CA ARG A 314 -5.70 -9.94 12.43
C ARG A 314 -6.25 -8.83 13.33
N ILE A 315 -6.33 -7.59 12.85
CA ILE A 315 -6.92 -6.47 13.62
C ILE A 315 -8.36 -6.81 14.01
N HIS A 316 -9.16 -7.25 13.04
CA HIS A 316 -10.56 -7.54 13.25
C HIS A 316 -10.76 -8.77 14.15
N LEU A 317 -9.98 -9.83 13.95
CA LEU A 317 -10.03 -11.02 14.79
C LEU A 317 -9.68 -10.71 16.25
N ASN A 318 -8.61 -9.95 16.49
CA ASN A 318 -8.16 -9.61 17.83
C ASN A 318 -9.22 -8.78 18.57
N LEU A 319 -9.78 -7.76 17.92
CA LEU A 319 -10.82 -6.91 18.51
C LEU A 319 -12.14 -7.66 18.72
N SER A 320 -12.54 -8.50 17.77
CA SER A 320 -13.77 -9.31 17.88
C SER A 320 -13.68 -10.26 19.08
N LYS A 321 -12.54 -10.95 19.24
CA LYS A 321 -12.29 -11.85 20.38
C LYS A 321 -12.26 -11.10 21.70
N ALA A 322 -11.54 -9.98 21.78
CA ALA A 322 -11.41 -9.19 23.00
C ALA A 322 -12.76 -8.64 23.50
N LEU A 323 -13.69 -8.34 22.58
CA LEU A 323 -15.00 -7.77 22.90
C LEU A 323 -16.15 -8.80 22.89
N GLY A 324 -15.87 -10.07 22.61
CA GLY A 324 -16.89 -11.12 22.50
C GLY A 324 -17.90 -10.89 21.37
N LEU A 325 -17.50 -10.20 20.30
CA LEU A 325 -18.36 -9.87 19.17
C LEU A 325 -18.30 -10.97 18.10
N LYS A 326 -19.48 -11.37 17.60
CA LYS A 326 -19.61 -12.37 16.53
C LYS A 326 -19.77 -11.66 15.17
N PRO A 327 -18.85 -11.84 14.20
CA PRO A 327 -18.99 -11.30 12.86
C PRO A 327 -20.23 -11.85 12.14
N LEU A 328 -20.98 -10.97 11.47
CA LEU A 328 -22.09 -11.32 10.57
C LEU A 328 -21.68 -11.27 9.10
N ALA A 329 -20.98 -10.21 8.72
CA ALA A 329 -20.56 -9.96 7.35
C ALA A 329 -19.26 -9.16 7.33
N ASN A 330 -18.51 -9.29 6.25
CA ASN A 330 -17.29 -8.53 6.00
C ASN A 330 -17.32 -7.97 4.58
N VAL A 331 -16.89 -6.71 4.43
CA VAL A 331 -16.58 -6.11 3.13
C VAL A 331 -15.21 -5.48 3.20
N ASN A 332 -14.41 -5.69 2.17
CA ASN A 332 -13.12 -5.06 2.03
C ASN A 332 -12.88 -4.64 0.58
N ASN A 333 -12.19 -3.53 0.40
CA ASN A 333 -11.89 -3.01 -0.92
C ASN A 333 -10.52 -2.32 -0.94
N HIS A 334 -9.67 -2.76 -1.88
CA HIS A 334 -8.38 -2.15 -2.16
C HIS A 334 -8.58 -0.77 -2.79
N HIS A 335 -7.65 0.15 -2.53
CA HIS A 335 -7.65 1.43 -3.22
C HIS A 335 -6.28 1.91 -3.72
N ASN A 336 -5.20 1.15 -3.48
CA ASN A 336 -3.87 1.39 -4.04
C ASN A 336 -3.31 0.08 -4.59
N PHE A 337 -3.59 -0.24 -5.84
CA PHE A 337 -3.18 -1.52 -6.43
C PHE A 337 -3.25 -1.50 -7.97
N ALA A 338 -2.71 -2.53 -8.62
CA ALA A 338 -2.90 -2.77 -10.04
C ALA A 338 -3.42 -4.19 -10.28
N TRP A 339 -4.33 -4.34 -11.25
CA TRP A 339 -4.94 -5.63 -11.61
C TRP A 339 -4.84 -5.87 -13.10
N LYS A 340 -4.75 -7.14 -13.48
CA LYS A 340 -4.92 -7.55 -14.87
C LYS A 340 -6.42 -7.72 -15.13
N GLU A 341 -7.00 -6.87 -15.97
CA GLU A 341 -8.45 -6.82 -16.22
C GLU A 341 -8.73 -6.75 -17.72
N GLU A 342 -9.86 -7.32 -18.15
CA GLU A 342 -10.39 -7.14 -19.50
C GLU A 342 -11.20 -5.84 -19.54
N ILE A 343 -10.71 -4.84 -20.29
CA ILE A 343 -11.31 -3.49 -20.37
C ILE A 343 -12.28 -3.34 -21.56
N ALA A 344 -12.16 -4.23 -22.54
CA ALA A 344 -13.05 -4.40 -23.67
C ALA A 344 -12.92 -5.84 -24.18
N PRO A 345 -13.91 -6.39 -24.94
CA PRO A 345 -13.86 -7.76 -25.43
C PRO A 345 -12.53 -8.11 -26.12
N GLY A 346 -11.77 -9.04 -25.54
CA GLY A 346 -10.46 -9.47 -26.05
C GLY A 346 -9.29 -8.52 -25.77
N GLN A 347 -9.51 -7.41 -25.05
CA GLN A 347 -8.48 -6.44 -24.70
C GLN A 347 -8.19 -6.49 -23.19
N THR A 348 -7.08 -7.12 -22.83
CA THR A 348 -6.58 -7.15 -21.45
C THR A 348 -5.63 -5.99 -21.20
N ALA A 349 -5.74 -5.37 -20.03
CA ALA A 349 -4.88 -4.28 -19.59
C ALA A 349 -4.44 -4.45 -18.13
N ILE A 350 -3.43 -3.69 -17.73
CA ILE A 350 -3.04 -3.52 -16.33
C ILE A 350 -3.69 -2.24 -15.81
N VAL A 351 -4.74 -2.41 -15.00
CA VAL A 351 -5.54 -1.31 -14.45
C VAL A 351 -4.99 -0.91 -13.09
N HIS A 352 -4.36 0.26 -13.05
CA HIS A 352 -3.87 0.92 -11.85
C HIS A 352 -4.99 1.72 -11.20
N ARG A 353 -5.19 1.55 -9.90
CA ARG A 353 -6.06 2.41 -9.10
C ARG A 353 -5.28 2.96 -7.92
N LYS A 354 -5.28 4.28 -7.79
CA LYS A 354 -4.63 4.99 -6.69
C LYS A 354 -5.60 5.94 -6.03
N GLY A 355 -5.97 5.65 -4.79
CA GLY A 355 -7.15 6.25 -4.19
C GLY A 355 -8.41 6.07 -5.03
N ALA A 356 -8.57 4.91 -5.66
CA ALA A 356 -9.79 4.54 -6.36
C ALA A 356 -10.02 3.05 -6.14
N THR A 357 -11.26 2.62 -6.10
CA THR A 357 -11.61 1.25 -5.71
C THR A 357 -12.38 0.53 -6.83
N PRO A 358 -12.21 -0.80 -6.99
CA PRO A 358 -13.05 -1.57 -7.90
C PRO A 358 -14.54 -1.41 -7.58
N ALA A 359 -15.34 -1.28 -8.63
CA ALA A 359 -16.79 -1.08 -8.60
C ALA A 359 -17.45 -1.83 -9.77
N GLN A 360 -17.05 -3.09 -9.98
CA GLN A 360 -17.72 -4.00 -10.91
C GLN A 360 -19.21 -4.14 -10.54
N LYS A 361 -20.05 -4.49 -11.52
CA LYS A 361 -21.49 -4.64 -11.28
C LYS A 361 -21.76 -5.66 -10.18
N GLY A 362 -22.44 -5.24 -9.12
CA GLY A 362 -22.75 -6.10 -7.97
C GLY A 362 -21.65 -6.17 -6.91
N GLN A 363 -20.48 -5.55 -7.15
CA GLN A 363 -19.36 -5.64 -6.22
C GLN A 363 -19.59 -4.77 -4.98
N PRO A 364 -19.49 -5.33 -3.76
CA PRO A 364 -19.57 -4.55 -2.54
C PRO A 364 -18.31 -3.69 -2.35
N GLY A 365 -18.49 -2.48 -1.84
CA GLY A 365 -17.40 -1.57 -1.51
C GLY A 365 -17.73 -0.66 -0.33
N LEU A 366 -16.71 0.00 0.20
CA LEU A 366 -16.87 1.00 1.24
C LEU A 366 -16.14 2.29 0.86
N ILE A 367 -16.85 3.42 1.02
CA ILE A 367 -16.34 4.76 0.77
C ILE A 367 -16.41 5.57 2.08
N PRO A 368 -15.34 5.65 2.88
CA PRO A 368 -15.29 6.44 4.11
C PRO A 368 -15.29 7.95 3.85
N GLY A 369 -15.92 8.70 4.76
CA GLY A 369 -15.77 10.15 4.85
C GLY A 369 -14.50 10.54 5.62
N SER A 370 -14.69 10.86 6.90
CA SER A 370 -13.66 11.25 7.84
C SER A 370 -13.99 10.67 9.22
N MET A 371 -13.14 10.91 10.21
CA MET A 371 -13.37 10.47 11.60
C MET A 371 -14.68 11.00 12.23
N ALA A 372 -15.39 11.93 11.59
CA ALA A 372 -16.65 12.49 12.09
C ALA A 372 -17.70 12.73 11.00
N THR A 373 -17.53 12.15 9.82
CA THR A 373 -18.52 12.21 8.74
C THR A 373 -18.87 10.79 8.27
N PRO A 374 -20.03 10.60 7.63
CA PRO A 374 -20.46 9.26 7.23
C PRO A 374 -19.47 8.56 6.29
N GLY A 375 -19.38 7.24 6.42
CA GLY A 375 -18.94 6.34 5.35
C GLY A 375 -20.14 5.64 4.72
N TYR A 376 -19.97 5.10 3.52
CA TYR A 376 -21.05 4.49 2.75
C TYR A 376 -20.71 3.08 2.31
N LEU A 377 -21.59 2.13 2.66
CA LEU A 377 -21.62 0.81 2.00
C LEU A 377 -22.22 1.02 0.62
N VAL A 378 -21.51 0.55 -0.39
CA VAL A 378 -21.92 0.73 -1.78
C VAL A 378 -21.87 -0.56 -2.58
N CYS A 379 -22.63 -0.59 -3.66
CA CYS A 379 -22.59 -1.64 -4.67
C CYS A 379 -22.19 -1.03 -6.02
N GLY A 380 -21.18 -1.59 -6.67
CA GLY A 380 -20.70 -1.13 -7.96
C GLY A 380 -21.72 -1.33 -9.08
N LYS A 381 -21.80 -0.36 -10.00
CA LYS A 381 -22.68 -0.42 -11.18
C LYS A 381 -21.98 -0.95 -12.44
N GLY A 382 -20.65 -1.08 -12.41
CA GLY A 382 -19.87 -1.65 -13.52
C GLY A 382 -19.75 -0.75 -14.75
N ILE A 383 -19.54 0.56 -14.53
CA ILE A 383 -19.41 1.54 -15.62
C ILE A 383 -18.06 1.39 -16.33
N SER A 384 -18.09 1.05 -17.62
CA SER A 384 -16.91 0.82 -18.46
C SER A 384 -16.00 2.04 -18.59
N GLU A 385 -16.58 3.23 -18.73
CA GLU A 385 -15.87 4.51 -18.87
C GLU A 385 -15.15 4.93 -17.58
N ALA A 386 -15.51 4.31 -16.45
CA ALA A 386 -14.79 4.42 -15.18
C ALA A 386 -13.78 3.28 -14.97
N LEU A 387 -13.60 2.40 -15.95
CA LEU A 387 -12.88 1.12 -15.81
C LEU A 387 -13.41 0.35 -14.59
N CYS A 388 -14.73 0.30 -14.45
CA CYS A 388 -15.44 -0.30 -13.33
C CYS A 388 -14.84 0.12 -11.97
N SER A 389 -14.68 1.43 -11.75
CA SER A 389 -14.07 1.99 -10.54
C SER A 389 -14.92 3.09 -9.91
N ALA A 390 -14.69 3.35 -8.62
CA ALA A 390 -15.31 4.42 -7.85
C ALA A 390 -14.27 5.14 -6.96
N SER A 391 -14.67 6.25 -6.33
CA SER A 391 -13.83 6.93 -5.33
C SER A 391 -13.47 6.00 -4.16
N HIS A 392 -12.35 6.25 -3.48
CA HIS A 392 -12.00 5.49 -2.28
C HIS A 392 -12.42 6.15 -0.97
N GLY A 393 -12.85 7.41 -0.99
CA GLY A 393 -13.24 8.15 0.19
C GLY A 393 -13.56 9.61 -0.14
N ALA A 394 -13.50 10.50 0.86
CA ALA A 394 -13.72 11.93 0.63
C ALA A 394 -12.60 12.60 -0.19
N GLY A 395 -11.35 12.14 -0.04
CA GLY A 395 -10.17 12.82 -0.59
C GLY A 395 -9.84 14.12 0.16
N ARG A 396 -8.59 14.56 0.08
CA ARG A 396 -8.14 15.76 0.81
C ARG A 396 -8.59 17.04 0.09
N ALA A 397 -9.05 18.01 0.87
CA ALA A 397 -9.31 19.38 0.41
C ALA A 397 -8.10 20.30 0.65
N MET A 398 -7.16 19.89 1.49
CA MET A 398 -5.91 20.62 1.75
C MET A 398 -4.76 19.69 2.15
N SER A 399 -3.53 20.19 1.99
CA SER A 399 -2.33 19.44 2.40
C SER A 399 -2.27 19.22 3.91
N ARG A 400 -1.51 18.21 4.34
CA ARG A 400 -1.25 17.94 5.77
C ARG A 400 -0.63 19.12 6.48
N GLN A 401 0.36 19.76 5.84
CA GLN A 401 0.99 20.97 6.36
C GLN A 401 -0.02 22.10 6.55
N LYS A 402 -0.86 22.36 5.53
CA LYS A 402 -1.90 23.39 5.62
C LYS A 402 -2.91 23.09 6.73
N ALA A 403 -3.26 21.82 6.96
CA ALA A 403 -4.12 21.44 8.09
C ALA A 403 -3.43 21.69 9.44
N LYS A 404 -2.15 21.33 9.58
CA LYS A 404 -1.32 21.64 10.77
C LYS A 404 -1.25 23.12 11.07
N ASP A 405 -1.13 23.95 10.04
CA ASP A 405 -0.99 25.40 10.19
C ASP A 405 -2.33 26.09 10.55
N ASN A 406 -3.47 25.52 10.13
CA ASN A 406 -4.80 26.14 10.30
C ASN A 406 -5.61 25.61 11.49
N PHE A 407 -5.30 24.43 12.02
CA PHE A 407 -6.12 23.79 13.05
C PHE A 407 -5.34 23.52 14.34
N THR A 408 -6.04 23.68 15.47
CA THR A 408 -5.50 23.39 16.80
C THR A 408 -6.09 22.09 17.37
N ARG A 409 -5.35 21.45 18.28
CA ARG A 409 -5.84 20.24 18.98
C ARG A 409 -7.12 20.50 19.78
N SER A 410 -7.29 21.70 20.34
CA SER A 410 -8.51 22.08 21.06
C SER A 410 -9.71 22.22 20.13
N ALA A 411 -9.54 22.82 18.95
CA ALA A 411 -10.57 22.90 17.93
C ALA A 411 -11.00 21.51 17.44
N LEU A 412 -10.03 20.62 17.17
CA LEU A 412 -10.30 19.23 16.80
C LEU A 412 -11.13 18.52 17.88
N ARG A 413 -10.71 18.59 19.16
CA ARG A 413 -11.46 17.97 20.26
C ARG A 413 -12.88 18.53 20.39
N LYS A 414 -13.05 19.84 20.21
CA LYS A 414 -14.38 20.49 20.26
C LYS A 414 -15.27 19.97 19.13
N TYR A 415 -14.76 19.93 17.90
CA TYR A 415 -15.48 19.42 16.73
C TYR A 415 -15.94 17.98 16.95
N LEU A 416 -15.03 17.10 17.38
CA LEU A 416 -15.35 15.69 17.61
C LEU A 416 -16.34 15.49 18.77
N SER A 417 -16.21 16.25 19.85
CA SER A 417 -17.16 16.24 20.96
C SER A 417 -18.58 16.62 20.50
N GLN A 418 -18.70 17.66 19.66
CA GLN A 418 -19.98 18.07 19.07
C GLN A 418 -20.56 17.01 18.13
N ALA A 419 -19.71 16.25 17.45
CA ALA A 419 -20.10 15.11 16.61
C ALA A 419 -20.35 13.81 17.40
N GLY A 420 -20.15 13.81 18.72
CA GLY A 420 -20.29 12.60 19.55
C GLY A 420 -19.19 11.55 19.33
N VAL A 421 -18.04 11.93 18.77
CA VAL A 421 -16.92 11.04 18.44
C VAL A 421 -15.84 11.12 19.51
N THR A 422 -15.39 9.94 19.98
CA THR A 422 -14.21 9.82 20.83
C THR A 422 -12.98 9.47 19.99
N LEU A 423 -11.94 10.30 20.04
CA LEU A 423 -10.66 10.04 19.36
C LEU A 423 -9.57 9.59 20.35
N ILE A 424 -8.90 8.49 20.02
CA ILE A 424 -7.72 7.96 20.71
C ILE A 424 -6.51 8.17 19.80
N GLY A 425 -5.59 9.06 20.20
CA GLY A 425 -4.45 9.45 19.38
C GLY A 425 -4.84 10.53 18.37
N GLY A 426 -4.38 10.38 17.13
CA GLY A 426 -4.67 11.29 16.02
C GLY A 426 -3.88 12.59 16.02
N SER A 427 -3.92 13.25 14.87
CA SER A 427 -3.26 14.53 14.60
C SER A 427 -4.25 15.53 13.98
N VAL A 428 -3.94 16.82 14.08
CA VAL A 428 -4.72 17.89 13.45
C VAL A 428 -4.69 17.82 11.91
N GLU A 429 -3.72 17.10 11.35
CA GLU A 429 -3.64 16.82 9.91
C GLU A 429 -4.88 16.12 9.35
N GLU A 430 -5.56 15.36 10.20
CA GLU A 430 -6.71 14.52 9.86
C GLU A 430 -8.04 15.11 10.33
N MET A 431 -8.04 16.41 10.72
CA MET A 431 -9.26 17.17 11.00
C MET A 431 -10.31 16.95 9.88
N PRO A 432 -11.59 16.69 10.19
CA PRO A 432 -12.64 16.49 9.19
C PRO A 432 -12.69 17.57 8.10
N LEU A 433 -12.46 18.84 8.47
CA LEU A 433 -12.41 19.97 7.54
C LEU A 433 -11.20 19.97 6.58
N ALA A 434 -10.22 19.08 6.78
CA ALA A 434 -9.11 18.89 5.85
C ALA A 434 -9.49 18.00 4.65
N TYR A 435 -10.65 17.35 4.71
CA TYR A 435 -11.21 16.50 3.68
C TYR A 435 -12.29 17.23 2.89
N LYS A 436 -12.59 16.73 1.68
CA LYS A 436 -13.73 17.22 0.91
C LYS A 436 -15.03 16.78 1.59
N ASP A 437 -16.11 17.43 1.20
CA ASP A 437 -17.46 17.06 1.58
C ASP A 437 -17.83 15.69 0.97
N ILE A 438 -17.99 14.67 1.81
CA ILE A 438 -18.24 13.29 1.37
C ILE A 438 -19.60 13.16 0.66
N ASP A 439 -20.62 13.90 1.08
CA ASP A 439 -21.95 13.81 0.47
C ASP A 439 -21.93 14.35 -0.96
N ARG A 440 -21.12 15.39 -1.18
CA ARG A 440 -20.84 15.90 -2.52
C ARG A 440 -20.11 14.87 -3.38
N VAL A 441 -19.07 14.21 -2.83
CA VAL A 441 -18.33 13.17 -3.55
C VAL A 441 -19.27 12.05 -3.98
N MET A 442 -20.11 11.56 -3.06
CA MET A 442 -21.12 10.53 -3.34
C MET A 442 -22.13 10.97 -4.40
N LYS A 443 -22.67 12.18 -4.29
CA LYS A 443 -23.60 12.73 -5.29
C LYS A 443 -23.00 12.77 -6.70
N THR A 444 -21.70 13.07 -6.81
CA THR A 444 -21.01 13.16 -8.10
C THR A 444 -20.58 11.83 -8.71
N GLN A 445 -20.85 10.70 -8.03
CA GLN A 445 -20.57 9.35 -8.54
C GLN A 445 -21.79 8.42 -8.42
N GLU A 446 -23.00 8.97 -8.34
CA GLU A 446 -24.25 8.18 -8.31
C GLU A 446 -24.37 7.26 -9.53
N GLU A 447 -23.72 7.58 -10.65
CA GLU A 447 -23.66 6.69 -11.82
C GLU A 447 -22.72 5.49 -11.63
N LEU A 448 -21.72 5.59 -10.76
CA LEU A 448 -20.70 4.55 -10.54
C LEU A 448 -21.13 3.51 -9.51
N VAL A 449 -21.88 3.93 -8.50
CA VAL A 449 -22.23 3.11 -7.35
C VAL A 449 -23.65 3.38 -6.87
N GLU A 450 -24.24 2.40 -6.19
CA GLU A 450 -25.48 2.52 -5.44
C GLU A 450 -25.18 2.47 -3.93
N VAL A 451 -25.74 3.41 -3.16
CA VAL A 451 -25.58 3.43 -1.69
C VAL A 451 -26.58 2.47 -1.06
N GLN A 452 -26.09 1.52 -0.26
CA GLN A 452 -26.89 0.47 0.37
C GLN A 452 -26.80 0.48 1.91
N GLY A 453 -26.01 1.38 2.47
CA GLY A 453 -25.92 1.59 3.91
C GLY A 453 -24.98 2.73 4.29
N THR A 454 -25.07 3.17 5.53
CA THR A 454 -24.32 4.30 6.07
C THR A 454 -23.63 3.89 7.37
N PHE A 455 -22.33 4.17 7.46
CA PHE A 455 -21.51 3.97 8.63
C PHE A 455 -21.20 5.31 9.30
N MET A 456 -21.46 5.43 10.61
CA MET A 456 -21.14 6.62 11.40
C MET A 456 -20.09 6.27 12.47
N PRO A 457 -18.87 6.85 12.40
CA PRO A 457 -17.84 6.64 13.41
C PRO A 457 -18.29 7.10 14.80
N CYS A 458 -17.87 6.38 15.85
CA CYS A 458 -18.17 6.73 17.25
C CYS A 458 -16.91 6.74 18.12
N ILE A 459 -16.05 5.72 17.96
CA ILE A 459 -14.78 5.62 18.69
C ILE A 459 -13.68 5.33 17.68
N VAL A 460 -12.80 6.30 17.48
CA VAL A 460 -11.76 6.29 16.44
C VAL A 460 -10.40 6.18 17.10
N ARG A 461 -9.56 5.28 16.61
CA ARG A 461 -8.14 5.22 16.98
C ARG A 461 -7.26 5.47 15.77
N MET A 462 -6.28 6.35 15.95
CA MET A 462 -5.31 6.74 14.94
C MET A 462 -3.92 6.87 15.56
N ASN A 463 -2.89 6.96 14.71
CA ASN A 463 -1.54 7.22 15.19
C ASN A 463 -1.46 8.58 15.88
N LYS A 464 -0.75 8.62 17.02
CA LYS A 464 -0.39 9.87 17.68
C LYS A 464 1.01 10.21 17.20
N GLU A 465 1.14 11.22 16.34
CA GLU A 465 2.44 11.76 15.93
C GLU A 465 3.27 12.21 17.13
#